data_AF-A0A397FR09-F1
#
_entry.id   AF-A0A397FR09-F1
#
_cell.length_a   1.000
_cell.length_b   1.000
_cell.length_c   1.000
_cell.angle_alpha   90.00
_cell.angle_beta   90.00
_cell.angle_gamma   90.00
#
_symmetry.space_group_name_H-M   'P 1'
#
loop_
_entity.id
_entity.type
_entity.pdbx_description
1 polymer ?
#
loop_
_entity_poly.entity_id
_entity_poly.type
_entity_poly.pdbx_seq_one_letter_code
_entity_poly.pdbx_strand_id
1 'polypeptide(L)'
;MAKSLENVQKRKEQVVQKINEKKEEQDDIIRQSLKEQDNETPNHELIGDLEDEWRKLEDEIRKLEDDPVFTELYDLENPIEIRCSGCNREVDELDDETDLCRRCTEESEEGNVSGGYTDDNQETEEDDKEDEPECAECGEILKTPEEIKNQICQKCEDKDEEEEDEDESEEEEEDEECSECGTVLEEEEEIRTGICKECAEKYGK
;
A
#
# COMPACT_ATOMS: atom_id res chain seq x y z
N MET A 1 20.39 -1.76 13.66
CA MET A 1 21.40 -1.38 12.65
C MET A 1 20.63 -0.94 11.41
N ALA A 2 20.60 0.35 11.09
CA ALA A 2 19.88 0.83 9.92
C ALA A 2 20.57 0.30 8.65
N LYS A 3 20.04 -0.78 8.06
CA LYS A 3 20.15 -0.94 6.60
C LYS A 3 19.45 0.31 6.05
N SER A 4 20.20 1.28 5.53
CA SER A 4 19.58 2.49 5.00
C SER A 4 18.61 2.08 3.91
N LEU A 5 17.43 2.72 3.86
CA LEU A 5 16.42 2.56 2.81
C LEU A 5 17.07 2.46 1.41
N GLU A 6 18.08 3.31 1.16
CA GLU A 6 18.92 3.34 -0.04
C GLU A 6 19.60 2.01 -0.38
N ASN A 7 20.08 1.26 0.62
CA ASN A 7 20.75 -0.02 0.40
C ASN A 7 19.74 -1.12 0.03
N VAL A 8 18.54 -1.07 0.59
CA VAL A 8 17.44 -1.99 0.26
C VAL A 8 16.86 -1.66 -1.12
N GLN A 9 16.70 -0.37 -1.45
CA GLN A 9 16.31 0.10 -2.78
C GLN A 9 17.30 -0.34 -3.85
N LYS A 10 18.61 -0.17 -3.61
CA LYS A 10 19.66 -0.65 -4.52
C LYS A 10 19.62 -2.16 -4.72
N ARG A 11 19.31 -2.92 -3.67
CA ARG A 11 19.12 -4.38 -3.78
C ARG A 11 17.88 -4.72 -4.61
N LYS A 12 16.77 -4.01 -4.44
CA LYS A 12 15.55 -4.17 -5.26
C LYS A 12 15.86 -3.94 -6.73
N GLU A 13 16.56 -2.86 -7.06
CA GLU A 13 16.97 -2.56 -8.45
C GLU A 13 17.79 -3.71 -9.06
N GLN A 14 18.72 -4.30 -8.29
CA GLN A 14 19.51 -5.45 -8.74
C GLN A 14 18.64 -6.71 -8.98
N VAL A 15 17.65 -6.96 -8.12
CA VAL A 15 16.75 -8.10 -8.28
C VAL A 15 15.85 -7.90 -9.50
N VAL A 16 15.28 -6.70 -9.67
CA VAL A 16 14.46 -6.33 -10.84
C VAL A 16 15.27 -6.42 -12.13
N GLN A 17 16.52 -5.97 -12.12
CA GLN A 17 17.40 -6.10 -13.29
C GLN A 17 17.60 -7.57 -13.67
N LYS A 18 17.87 -8.45 -12.70
CA LYS A 18 18.00 -9.89 -12.95
C LYS A 18 16.71 -10.52 -13.49
N ILE A 19 15.55 -10.11 -12.98
CA ILE A 19 14.25 -10.56 -13.50
C ILE A 19 14.10 -10.18 -14.97
N ASN A 20 14.46 -8.95 -15.33
CA ASN A 20 14.38 -8.48 -16.72
C ASN A 20 15.35 -9.24 -17.64
N GLU A 21 16.59 -9.46 -17.21
CA GLU A 21 17.58 -10.27 -17.94
C GLU A 21 17.04 -11.69 -18.19
N LYS A 22 16.41 -12.30 -17.19
CA LYS A 22 15.80 -13.62 -17.29
C LYS A 22 14.57 -13.65 -18.20
N LYS A 23 13.76 -12.59 -18.21
CA LYS A 23 12.62 -12.46 -19.15
C LYS A 23 13.11 -12.31 -20.59
N GLU A 24 14.23 -11.62 -20.82
CA GLU A 24 14.85 -11.54 -22.16
C GLU A 24 15.39 -12.91 -22.63
N GLU A 25 16.03 -13.68 -21.74
CA GLU A 25 16.42 -15.07 -22.01
C GLU A 25 15.21 -15.94 -22.40
N GLN A 26 14.06 -15.74 -21.73
CA GLN A 26 12.82 -16.43 -22.05
C GLN A 26 12.30 -16.08 -23.46
N ASP A 27 12.35 -14.80 -23.83
CA ASP A 27 11.96 -14.32 -25.18
C ASP A 27 12.87 -14.87 -26.28
N ASP A 28 14.16 -15.07 -25.99
CA ASP A 28 15.10 -15.69 -26.92
C ASP A 28 14.81 -17.17 -27.14
N ILE A 29 14.46 -17.92 -26.08
CA ILE A 29 14.00 -19.31 -26.17
C ILE A 29 12.72 -19.42 -27.02
N ILE A 30 11.77 -18.50 -26.85
CA ILE A 30 10.54 -18.44 -27.66
C ILE A 30 10.88 -18.18 -29.12
N ARG A 31 11.76 -17.21 -29.40
CA ARG A 31 12.23 -16.91 -30.77
C ARG A 31 12.95 -18.09 -31.41
N GLN A 32 13.71 -18.86 -30.64
CA GLN A 32 14.39 -20.06 -31.13
C GLN A 32 13.39 -21.20 -31.40
N SER A 33 12.41 -21.38 -30.52
CA SER A 33 11.34 -22.37 -30.69
C SER A 33 10.49 -22.10 -31.94
N LEU A 34 10.15 -20.84 -32.22
CA LEU A 34 9.42 -20.46 -33.43
C LEU A 34 10.21 -20.78 -34.71
N LYS A 35 11.52 -20.51 -34.72
CA LYS A 35 12.40 -20.88 -35.85
C LYS A 35 12.47 -22.39 -36.07
N GLU A 36 12.46 -23.18 -35.00
CA GLU A 36 12.46 -24.64 -35.09
C GLU A 36 11.12 -25.21 -35.58
N GLN A 37 10.00 -24.53 -35.29
CA GLN A 37 8.69 -24.90 -35.81
C GLN A 37 8.53 -24.59 -37.32
N ASP A 38 9.20 -23.56 -37.82
CA ASP A 38 9.20 -23.20 -39.25
C ASP A 38 10.03 -24.17 -40.12
N ASN A 39 10.79 -25.09 -39.53
CA ASN A 39 11.55 -26.11 -40.25
C ASN A 39 10.64 -27.26 -40.75
N GLU A 40 10.87 -27.75 -41.98
CA GLU A 40 10.06 -28.79 -42.64
C GLU A 40 9.94 -30.11 -41.84
N THR A 41 10.85 -30.33 -40.90
CA THR A 41 10.77 -31.40 -39.88
C THR A 41 11.22 -30.84 -38.53
N PRO A 42 10.29 -30.55 -37.60
CA PRO A 42 10.63 -30.06 -36.27
C PRO A 42 11.48 -31.08 -35.52
N ASN A 43 12.60 -30.65 -34.94
CA ASN A 43 13.44 -31.51 -34.12
C ASN A 43 12.82 -31.62 -32.71
N HIS A 44 12.05 -32.69 -32.48
CA HIS A 44 11.31 -32.91 -31.24
C HIS A 44 12.21 -33.04 -30.00
N GLU A 45 13.47 -33.49 -30.15
CA GLU A 45 14.43 -33.56 -29.05
C GLU A 45 14.89 -32.15 -28.64
N LEU A 46 15.13 -31.28 -29.64
CA LEU A 46 15.51 -29.88 -29.44
C LEU A 46 14.38 -29.04 -28.83
N ILE A 47 13.12 -29.31 -29.19
CA ILE A 47 11.95 -28.66 -28.60
C ILE A 47 11.81 -29.04 -27.12
N GLY A 48 12.04 -30.32 -26.78
CA GLY A 48 12.01 -30.77 -25.38
C GLY A 48 13.09 -30.10 -24.52
N ASP A 49 14.31 -29.95 -25.05
CA ASP A 49 15.40 -29.25 -24.35
C ASP A 49 15.05 -27.77 -24.10
N LEU A 50 14.44 -27.08 -25.07
CA LEU A 50 13.98 -25.70 -24.93
C LEU A 50 12.86 -25.55 -23.89
N GLU A 51 11.92 -26.50 -23.82
CA GLU A 51 10.86 -26.52 -22.80
C GLU A 51 11.43 -26.70 -21.38
N ASP A 52 12.44 -27.56 -21.22
CA ASP A 52 13.12 -27.78 -19.95
C ASP A 52 13.95 -26.55 -19.51
N GLU A 53 14.59 -25.86 -20.45
CA GLU A 53 15.28 -24.58 -20.18
C GLU A 53 14.29 -23.48 -19.79
N TRP A 54 13.18 -23.37 -20.51
CA TRP A 54 12.11 -22.41 -20.21
C TRP A 54 11.56 -22.59 -18.79
N ARG A 55 11.27 -23.84 -18.40
CA ARG A 55 10.78 -24.14 -17.04
C ARG A 55 11.78 -23.78 -15.94
N LYS A 56 13.08 -24.02 -16.16
CA LYS A 56 14.13 -23.62 -15.20
C LYS A 56 14.19 -22.11 -15.04
N LEU A 57 14.06 -21.38 -16.16
CA LEU A 57 14.04 -19.92 -16.18
C LEU A 57 12.82 -19.36 -15.44
N GLU A 58 11.64 -19.95 -15.63
CA GLU A 58 10.44 -19.57 -14.85
C GLU A 58 10.64 -19.78 -13.35
N ASP A 59 11.22 -20.91 -12.95
CA ASP A 59 11.54 -21.18 -11.55
C ASP A 59 12.56 -20.19 -10.97
N GLU A 60 13.52 -19.73 -11.77
CA GLU A 60 14.50 -18.70 -11.38
C GLU A 60 13.84 -17.31 -11.24
N ILE A 61 12.97 -16.93 -12.18
CA ILE A 61 12.21 -15.67 -12.12
C ILE A 61 11.32 -15.66 -10.88
N ARG A 62 10.57 -16.74 -10.63
CA ARG A 62 9.70 -16.84 -9.46
C ARG A 62 10.47 -16.67 -8.15
N LYS A 63 11.64 -17.29 -8.01
CA LYS A 63 12.49 -17.11 -6.82
C LYS A 63 12.98 -15.69 -6.63
N LEU A 64 13.20 -14.95 -7.72
CA LEU A 64 13.59 -13.55 -7.66
C LEU A 64 12.39 -12.66 -7.33
N GLU A 65 11.20 -12.96 -7.85
CA GLU A 65 9.95 -12.25 -7.52
C GLU A 65 9.54 -12.47 -6.05
N ASP A 66 9.85 -13.64 -5.48
CA ASP A 66 9.67 -13.97 -4.06
C ASP A 66 10.81 -13.42 -3.15
N ASP A 67 11.74 -12.59 -3.67
CA ASP A 67 12.85 -12.06 -2.85
C ASP A 67 12.30 -11.16 -1.71
N PRO A 68 12.71 -11.38 -0.44
CA PRO A 68 12.23 -10.61 0.70
C PRO A 68 12.58 -9.13 0.64
N VAL A 69 13.45 -8.70 -0.29
CA VAL A 69 13.71 -7.27 -0.52
C VAL A 69 12.44 -6.49 -0.85
N PHE A 70 11.45 -7.12 -1.48
CA PHE A 70 10.19 -6.47 -1.83
C PHE A 70 9.32 -6.22 -0.59
N THR A 71 9.31 -7.13 0.37
CA THR A 71 8.61 -6.94 1.65
C THR A 71 9.40 -6.04 2.60
N GLU A 72 10.73 -6.19 2.68
CA GLU A 72 11.62 -5.34 3.49
C GLU A 72 11.47 -3.85 3.14
N LEU A 73 11.23 -3.50 1.87
CA LEU A 73 10.97 -2.11 1.48
C LEU A 73 9.62 -1.59 1.96
N TYR A 74 8.58 -2.41 1.87
CA TYR A 74 7.25 -2.03 2.31
C TYR A 74 7.24 -1.74 3.81
N ASP A 75 7.90 -2.58 4.61
CA ASP A 75 8.02 -2.40 6.07
C ASP A 75 8.85 -1.16 6.44
N LEU A 76 9.84 -0.80 5.61
CA LEU A 76 10.65 0.41 5.81
C LEU A 76 9.94 1.70 5.37
N GLU A 77 9.12 1.64 4.32
CA GLU A 77 8.31 2.77 3.84
C GLU A 77 7.05 2.98 4.70
N ASN A 78 6.53 1.92 5.30
CA ASN A 78 5.34 1.92 6.17
C ASN A 78 5.70 1.31 7.53
N PRO A 79 6.46 2.02 8.38
CA PRO A 79 6.76 1.52 9.71
C PRO A 79 5.46 1.37 10.50
N ILE A 80 5.15 0.14 10.92
CA ILE A 80 4.03 -0.13 11.81
C ILE A 80 4.33 0.54 13.15
N GLU A 81 3.49 1.48 13.58
CA GLU A 81 3.54 2.02 14.94
C GLU A 81 3.07 0.94 15.92
N ILE A 82 4.02 0.26 16.56
CA ILE A 82 3.73 -0.74 17.57
C ILE A 82 3.54 -0.04 18.93
N ARG A 83 2.35 -0.16 19.52
CA ARG A 83 2.00 0.44 20.81
C ARG A 83 1.71 -0.62 21.87
N CYS A 84 2.26 -0.44 23.06
CA CYS A 84 2.02 -1.32 24.19
C CYS A 84 0.61 -1.17 24.76
N SER A 85 -0.15 -2.27 24.83
CA SER A 85 -1.51 -2.27 25.37
C SER A 85 -1.59 -1.84 26.85
N GLY A 86 -0.54 -2.07 27.64
CA GLY A 86 -0.51 -1.73 29.07
C GLY A 86 -0.18 -0.27 29.39
N CYS A 87 0.61 0.41 28.54
CA CYS A 87 1.06 1.78 28.83
C CYS A 87 0.88 2.78 27.67
N ASN A 88 0.34 2.30 26.54
CA ASN A 88 0.06 3.03 25.31
C ASN A 88 1.24 3.82 24.74
N ARG A 89 2.47 3.39 25.02
CA ARG A 89 3.69 3.97 24.45
C ARG A 89 4.07 3.22 23.18
N GLU A 90 4.55 3.97 22.20
CA GLU A 90 5.28 3.43 21.05
C GLU A 90 6.54 2.71 21.54
N VAL A 91 6.72 1.49 21.07
CA VAL A 91 7.84 0.61 21.42
C VAL A 91 8.33 -0.12 20.19
N ASP A 92 9.60 -0.52 20.20
CA ASP A 92 10.20 -1.22 19.05
C ASP A 92 9.76 -2.70 18.98
N GLU A 93 9.38 -3.30 20.11
CA GLU A 93 9.01 -4.72 20.24
C GLU A 93 7.96 -4.90 21.35
N LEU A 94 7.02 -5.82 21.14
CA LEU A 94 6.06 -6.31 22.13
C LEU A 94 6.32 -7.79 22.42
N ASP A 95 5.84 -8.23 23.57
CA ASP A 95 5.75 -9.64 23.89
C ASP A 95 4.60 -10.29 23.10
N ASP A 96 4.91 -11.32 22.30
CA ASP A 96 3.96 -11.98 21.39
C ASP A 96 2.77 -12.64 22.11
N GLU A 97 2.90 -12.91 23.41
CA GLU A 97 1.85 -13.57 24.21
C GLU A 97 0.93 -12.56 24.91
N THR A 98 1.42 -11.36 25.20
CA THR A 98 0.70 -10.39 26.05
C THR A 98 0.45 -9.03 25.41
N ASP A 99 1.01 -8.75 24.23
CA ASP A 99 0.99 -7.43 23.59
C ASP A 99 1.48 -6.29 24.51
N LEU A 100 2.33 -6.64 25.48
CA LEU A 100 2.91 -5.73 26.44
C LEU A 100 4.37 -5.44 26.08
N CYS A 101 4.80 -4.22 26.36
CA CYS A 101 6.23 -3.93 26.33
C CYS A 101 6.92 -4.69 27.47
N ARG A 102 8.22 -4.92 27.31
CA ARG A 102 9.05 -5.61 28.31
C ARG A 102 8.84 -5.10 29.74
N ARG A 103 8.69 -3.78 29.92
CA ARG A 103 8.43 -3.18 31.23
C ARG A 103 7.08 -3.62 31.82
N CYS A 104 6.02 -3.57 31.02
CA CYS A 104 4.68 -3.96 31.46
C CYS A 104 4.57 -5.47 31.68
N THR A 105 5.33 -6.26 30.91
CA THR A 105 5.45 -7.72 31.07
C THR A 105 6.19 -8.06 32.38
N GLU A 106 7.32 -7.41 32.66
CA GLU A 106 8.04 -7.57 33.93
C GLU A 106 7.17 -7.12 35.12
N GLU A 107 6.38 -6.04 34.99
CA GLU A 107 5.45 -5.57 36.02
C GLU A 107 4.26 -6.53 36.26
N SER A 108 3.82 -7.28 35.23
CA SER A 108 2.73 -8.27 35.35
C SER A 108 3.20 -9.62 35.92
N GLU A 109 4.42 -10.06 35.58
CA GLU A 109 5.04 -11.30 36.10
C GLU A 109 5.52 -11.15 37.55
N GLU A 110 6.00 -9.96 37.94
CA GLU A 110 6.50 -9.71 39.31
C GLU A 110 5.40 -9.44 40.34
N GLY A 111 4.11 -9.51 39.97
CA GLY A 111 2.99 -9.46 40.91
C GLY A 111 2.88 -8.15 41.69
N ASN A 112 3.36 -7.03 41.12
CA ASN A 112 3.28 -5.73 41.78
C ASN A 112 2.00 -5.00 41.37
N VAL A 113 0.90 -5.45 41.96
CA VAL A 113 -0.39 -4.76 41.94
C VAL A 113 -0.23 -3.42 42.66
N SER A 114 -0.12 -2.32 41.90
CA SER A 114 -0.46 -1.00 42.41
C SER A 114 -1.25 -0.19 41.38
N GLY A 115 -2.55 -0.45 41.35
CA GLY A 115 -3.53 0.38 40.65
C GLY A 115 -4.86 -0.34 40.55
N GLY A 116 -5.77 -0.07 41.49
CA GLY A 116 -7.09 -0.74 41.64
C GLY A 116 -7.95 -0.74 40.37
N TYR A 117 -8.89 -1.67 40.22
CA TYR A 117 -10.01 -1.87 41.13
C TYR A 117 -10.44 -3.34 41.23
N THR A 118 -11.23 -3.56 42.27
CA THR A 118 -11.72 -4.79 42.89
C THR A 118 -12.42 -5.80 41.97
N ASP A 119 -11.92 -7.03 42.07
CA ASP A 119 -12.65 -8.29 42.24
C ASP A 119 -14.15 -8.12 42.57
N ASP A 120 -14.99 -8.65 41.70
CA ASP A 120 -16.23 -9.31 42.09
C ASP A 120 -16.53 -10.39 41.04
N ASN A 121 -16.25 -11.65 41.43
CA ASN A 121 -17.17 -12.79 41.31
C ASN A 121 -17.50 -13.30 39.88
N GLN A 122 -17.52 -14.58 39.49
CA GLN A 122 -17.17 -15.91 40.00
C GLN A 122 -17.56 -16.85 38.83
N GLU A 123 -16.96 -18.03 38.78
CA GLU A 123 -17.43 -19.23 38.04
C GLU A 123 -17.11 -19.28 36.54
N THR A 124 -16.21 -20.22 36.25
CA THR A 124 -16.26 -21.15 35.11
C THR A 124 -17.63 -21.20 34.43
N GLU A 125 -17.69 -21.12 33.10
CA GLU A 125 -18.16 -22.18 32.18
C GLU A 125 -17.71 -21.82 30.74
N GLU A 126 -17.67 -22.84 29.89
CA GLU A 126 -17.34 -22.80 28.48
C GLU A 126 -18.32 -21.89 27.74
N ASP A 127 -17.86 -20.84 27.05
CA ASP A 127 -18.75 -20.05 26.19
C ASP A 127 -18.01 -19.61 24.93
N ASP A 128 -18.59 -20.01 23.80
CA ASP A 128 -18.30 -19.54 22.45
C ASP A 128 -18.07 -18.02 22.46
N LYS A 129 -16.83 -17.59 22.21
CA LYS A 129 -16.58 -16.19 21.84
C LYS A 129 -17.15 -16.00 20.43
N GLU A 130 -18.45 -15.73 20.36
CA GLU A 130 -19.03 -15.04 19.22
C GLU A 130 -18.33 -13.68 19.16
N ASP A 131 -17.46 -13.47 18.16
CA ASP A 131 -16.76 -12.21 17.93
C ASP A 131 -17.80 -11.09 17.90
N GLU A 132 -17.79 -10.22 18.92
CA GLU A 132 -18.68 -9.08 18.98
C GLU A 132 -18.34 -8.15 17.81
N PRO A 133 -19.31 -7.77 16.96
CA PRO A 133 -19.03 -6.93 15.80
C PRO A 133 -18.54 -5.55 16.25
N GLU A 134 -17.38 -5.12 15.73
CA GLU A 134 -16.74 -3.85 16.05
C GLU A 134 -16.88 -2.84 14.90
N CYS A 135 -16.92 -1.55 15.24
CA CYS A 135 -16.88 -0.45 14.29
C CYS A 135 -15.53 -0.45 13.55
N ALA A 136 -15.57 -0.50 12.22
CA ALA A 136 -14.39 -0.49 11.37
C ALA A 136 -13.52 0.77 11.55
N GLU A 137 -14.10 1.89 11.97
CA GLU A 137 -13.37 3.15 12.13
C GLU A 137 -12.77 3.36 13.53
N CYS A 138 -13.50 2.96 14.57
CA CYS A 138 -13.14 3.34 15.94
C CYS A 138 -13.02 2.16 16.92
N GLY A 139 -13.32 0.95 16.47
CA GLY A 139 -13.27 -0.26 17.31
C GLY A 139 -14.33 -0.29 18.41
N GLU A 140 -15.33 0.60 18.41
CA GLU A 140 -16.45 0.52 19.36
C GLU A 140 -17.36 -0.68 19.01
N ILE A 141 -17.76 -1.44 20.02
CA ILE A 141 -18.68 -2.59 19.87
C ILE A 141 -20.04 -2.11 19.36
N LEU A 142 -20.47 -2.67 18.23
CA LEU A 142 -21.72 -2.35 17.54
C LEU A 142 -22.88 -3.09 18.21
N LYS A 143 -23.89 -2.33 18.64
CA LYS A 143 -24.99 -2.88 19.47
C LYS A 143 -26.30 -2.96 18.72
N THR A 144 -26.44 -2.21 17.63
CA THR A 144 -27.67 -2.19 16.85
C THR A 144 -27.52 -2.97 15.53
N PRO A 145 -28.60 -3.58 15.00
CA PRO A 145 -28.53 -4.32 13.75
C PRO A 145 -28.10 -3.49 12.53
N GLU A 146 -28.39 -2.19 12.53
CA GLU A 146 -27.98 -1.26 11.46
C GLU A 146 -26.48 -1.00 11.52
N GLU A 147 -25.95 -0.71 12.71
CA GLU A 147 -24.51 -0.58 12.93
C GLU A 147 -23.76 -1.85 12.50
N ILE A 148 -24.21 -3.03 12.94
CA ILE A 148 -23.59 -4.32 12.60
C ILE A 148 -23.59 -4.57 11.09
N LYS A 149 -24.67 -4.19 10.41
CA LYS A 149 -24.81 -4.35 8.96
C LYS A 149 -23.87 -3.41 8.20
N ASN A 150 -23.68 -2.21 8.70
CA ASN A 150 -22.83 -1.19 8.09
C ASN A 150 -21.37 -1.26 8.57
N GLN A 151 -21.08 -2.07 9.60
CA GLN A 151 -19.81 -2.12 10.34
C GLN A 151 -19.31 -0.76 10.84
N ILE A 152 -20.22 0.19 11.06
CA ILE A 152 -19.91 1.55 11.51
C ILE A 152 -20.86 1.86 12.68
N CYS A 153 -20.35 2.51 13.73
CA CYS A 153 -21.17 2.95 14.85
C CYS A 153 -21.86 4.28 14.53
N GLN A 154 -22.97 4.59 15.19
CA GLN A 154 -23.71 5.86 14.96
C GLN A 154 -22.83 7.11 15.07
N LYS A 155 -21.82 7.12 15.96
CA LYS A 155 -20.91 8.27 16.09
C LYS A 155 -20.01 8.50 14.88
N CYS A 156 -19.72 7.44 14.14
CA CYS A 156 -18.94 7.48 12.92
C CYS A 156 -19.84 7.75 11.72
N GLU A 157 -21.06 7.19 11.70
CA GLU A 157 -22.09 7.51 10.71
C GLU A 157 -22.46 9.00 10.72
N ASP A 158 -22.66 9.59 11.90
CA ASP A 158 -22.98 11.02 12.08
C ASP A 158 -21.84 11.97 11.65
N LYS A 159 -20.61 11.47 11.45
CA LYS A 159 -19.49 12.28 10.92
C LYS A 159 -19.53 12.40 9.40
N ASP A 160 -20.05 11.38 8.72
CA ASP A 160 -20.16 11.38 7.26
C ASP A 160 -21.41 12.17 6.80
N GLU A 161 -22.44 12.32 7.65
CA GLU A 161 -23.64 13.11 7.32
C GLU A 161 -23.44 14.64 7.41
N GLU A 162 -22.32 15.15 7.95
CA GLU A 162 -22.00 16.59 7.90
C GLU A 162 -21.31 17.02 6.59
N GLU A 163 -21.04 16.09 5.66
CA GLU A 163 -20.54 16.39 4.31
C GLU A 163 -21.45 15.80 3.21
N GLU A 164 -22.77 16.05 3.28
CA GLU A 164 -23.58 16.14 2.05
C GLU A 164 -23.60 17.59 1.54
N ASP A 165 -22.43 18.15 1.24
CA ASP A 165 -22.32 19.34 0.38
C ASP A 165 -22.16 18.86 -1.07
N GLU A 166 -23.30 18.88 -1.76
CA GLU A 166 -23.47 19.18 -3.19
C GLU A 166 -22.33 18.73 -4.12
N ASP A 167 -22.51 17.52 -4.69
CA ASP A 167 -21.91 17.06 -5.95
C ASP A 167 -22.29 18.02 -7.11
N GLU A 168 -21.68 19.21 -7.16
CA GLU A 168 -21.57 20.00 -8.38
C GLU A 168 -20.26 19.63 -9.06
N SER A 169 -20.40 18.90 -10.17
CA SER A 169 -19.35 18.64 -11.13
C SER A 169 -18.77 19.96 -11.66
N GLU A 170 -17.69 20.45 -11.06
CA GLU A 170 -16.88 21.50 -11.66
C GLU A 170 -15.88 20.83 -12.62
N GLU A 171 -16.21 20.91 -13.91
CA GLU A 171 -15.23 20.74 -14.98
C GLU A 171 -14.12 21.77 -14.73
N GLU A 172 -12.92 21.34 -14.35
CA GLU A 172 -11.74 22.21 -14.26
C GLU A 172 -11.46 22.79 -15.66
N GLU A 173 -12.02 23.97 -15.94
CA GLU A 173 -11.59 24.77 -17.08
C GLU A 173 -10.15 25.23 -16.80
N GLU A 174 -9.19 24.71 -17.57
CA GLU A 174 -7.80 25.14 -17.51
C GLU A 174 -7.73 26.64 -17.84
N ASP A 175 -7.48 27.48 -16.83
CA ASP A 175 -7.29 28.92 -16.99
C ASP A 175 -6.18 29.20 -18.03
N GLU A 176 -6.53 29.83 -19.15
CA GLU A 176 -5.56 30.16 -20.19
C GLU A 176 -4.70 31.36 -19.76
N GLU A 177 -3.37 31.20 -19.76
CA GLU A 177 -2.44 32.24 -19.31
C GLU A 177 -1.78 33.01 -20.47
N CYS A 178 -1.45 34.29 -20.24
CA CYS A 178 -0.69 35.10 -21.16
C CYS A 178 0.70 34.52 -21.40
N SER A 179 1.02 34.22 -22.66
CA SER A 179 2.33 33.69 -23.06
C SER A 179 3.54 34.59 -22.73
N GLU A 180 3.33 35.90 -22.54
CA GLU A 180 4.41 36.86 -22.27
C GLU A 180 4.60 37.19 -20.77
N CYS A 181 3.51 37.19 -19.98
CA CYS A 181 3.57 37.61 -18.58
C CYS A 181 2.94 36.64 -17.57
N GLY A 182 2.29 35.57 -18.03
CA GLY A 182 1.62 34.57 -17.16
C GLY A 182 0.37 35.09 -16.47
N THR A 183 -0.18 36.22 -16.90
CA THR A 183 -1.47 36.72 -16.39
C THR A 183 -2.61 35.90 -16.99
N VAL A 184 -3.53 35.42 -16.16
CA VAL A 184 -4.75 34.72 -16.60
C VAL A 184 -5.55 35.60 -17.57
N LEU A 185 -5.97 35.02 -18.69
CA LEU A 185 -6.70 35.66 -19.78
C LEU A 185 -8.19 35.45 -19.54
N GLU A 186 -8.92 36.51 -19.22
CA GLU A 186 -10.36 36.43 -18.94
C GLU A 186 -11.21 36.76 -20.18
N GLU A 187 -10.64 37.46 -21.17
CA GLU A 187 -11.36 37.88 -22.37
C GLU A 187 -11.11 36.97 -23.57
N GLU A 188 -12.18 36.62 -24.29
CA GLU A 188 -12.13 35.71 -25.46
C GLU A 188 -11.12 36.15 -26.54
N GLU A 189 -10.91 37.46 -26.72
CA GLU A 189 -9.90 38.00 -27.65
C GLU A 189 -8.46 37.82 -27.13
N GLU A 190 -8.25 37.92 -25.82
CA GLU A 190 -6.98 37.68 -25.15
C GLU A 190 -6.63 36.20 -25.18
N ILE A 191 -7.58 35.34 -24.81
CA ILE A 191 -7.57 33.87 -24.94
C ILE A 191 -7.15 33.45 -26.35
N ARG A 192 -7.88 33.94 -27.36
CA ARG A 192 -7.63 33.59 -28.76
C ARG A 192 -6.23 34.00 -29.25
N THR A 193 -5.68 35.09 -28.70
CA THR A 193 -4.36 35.58 -29.08
C THR A 193 -3.24 35.05 -28.19
N GLY A 194 -3.57 34.47 -27.03
CA GLY A 194 -2.63 34.03 -26.00
C GLY A 194 -1.85 35.18 -25.35
N ILE A 195 -2.31 36.43 -25.48
CA ILE A 195 -1.61 37.63 -25.03
C ILE A 195 -2.60 38.60 -24.37
N CYS A 196 -2.32 39.04 -23.14
CA CYS A 196 -3.16 40.01 -22.43
C CYS A 196 -3.08 41.41 -23.06
N LYS A 197 -4.09 42.25 -22.81
CA LYS A 197 -4.18 43.63 -23.33
C LYS A 197 -2.95 44.46 -23.07
N GLU A 198 -2.38 44.38 -21.86
CA GLU A 198 -1.18 45.15 -21.53
C GLU A 198 0.01 44.72 -22.39
N CYS A 199 0.16 43.42 -22.66
CA CYS A 199 1.20 42.91 -23.52
C CYS A 199 0.90 43.17 -25.00
N ALA A 200 -0.36 43.14 -25.41
CA ALA A 200 -0.79 43.50 -26.76
C ALA A 200 -0.52 44.98 -27.06
N GLU A 201 -0.76 45.90 -26.13
CA GLU A 201 -0.45 47.33 -26.29
C GLU A 201 1.06 47.61 -26.27
N LYS A 202 1.83 46.81 -25.52
CA LYS A 202 3.28 47.00 -25.35
C LYS A 202 4.11 46.37 -26.47
N TYR A 203 3.68 45.22 -26.99
CA TYR A 203 4.42 44.42 -27.97
C TYR A 203 3.68 44.25 -29.30
N GLY A 204 2.38 44.56 -29.36
CA GLY A 204 1.60 44.62 -30.60
C GLY A 204 2.04 45.80 -31.46
N LYS A 205 2.31 45.51 -32.73
CA LYS A 205 2.59 46.51 -33.77
C LYS A 205 1.33 46.89 -34.52
#